data_AF-A0A7X7NZM2-F1
#
_entry.id   AF-A0A7X7NZM2-F1
#
_cell.length_a   1.000
_cell.length_b   1.000
_cell.length_c   1.000
_cell.angle_alpha   90.00
_cell.angle_beta   90.00
_cell.angle_gamma   90.00
#
_symmetry.space_group_name_H-M   'P 1'
#
loop_
_entity.id
_entity.type
_entity.pdbx_description
1 polymer ?
#
loop_
_entity_poly.entity_id
_entity_poly.type
_entity_poly.pdbx_seq_one_letter_code
_entity_poly.pdbx_strand_id
1 'polypeptide(L)' 'KITGAGCMAGALVAATVGATDDPFTATAAGIMALGLAGEKAAASMSTILPGTFRTKLFDSMYSLSEEDVLKGGKIKCL' A
#
# COMPACT_ATOMS: atom_id res chain seq x y z
N LYS A 1 6.60 -8.51 -9.94
CA LYS A 1 6.67 -9.46 -8.78
C LYS A 1 7.93 -9.14 -7.99
N ILE A 2 7.83 -8.99 -6.66
CA ILE A 2 8.98 -8.70 -5.78
C ILE A 2 8.96 -9.66 -4.59
N THR A 3 10.14 -10.02 -4.09
CA THR A 3 10.25 -10.75 -2.82
C THR A 3 9.98 -9.82 -1.64
N GLY A 4 9.48 -10.37 -0.54
CA GLY A 4 9.21 -9.62 0.69
C GLY A 4 7.93 -8.78 0.70
N ALA A 5 7.12 -8.79 -0.36
CA ALA A 5 5.85 -8.04 -0.40
C ALA A 5 4.91 -8.41 0.76
N GLY A 6 4.79 -9.70 1.09
CA GLY A 6 4.00 -10.15 2.24
C GLY A 6 4.54 -9.68 3.58
N CYS A 7 5.86 -9.72 3.79
CA CYS A 7 6.50 -9.22 5.01
C CYS A 7 6.28 -7.71 5.17
N MET A 8 6.35 -6.94 4.07
CA MET A 8 6.04 -5.50 4.08
C MET A 8 4.58 -5.24 4.45
N ALA A 9 3.65 -6.04 3.91
CA ALA A 9 2.24 -5.93 4.28
C ALA A 9 2.03 -6.17 5.79
N GLY A 10 2.66 -7.21 6.34
CA GLY A 10 2.61 -7.49 7.79
C GLY A 10 3.20 -6.35 8.63
N ALA A 11 4.35 -5.81 8.24
CA ALA A 11 4.98 -4.68 8.93
C ALA A 11 4.10 -3.41 8.88
N LEU A 12 3.45 -3.15 7.73
CA LEU A 12 2.56 -2.00 7.58
C LEU A 12 1.28 -2.15 8.40
N VAL A 13 0.69 -3.35 8.44
CA VAL A 13 -0.47 -3.64 9.31
C VAL A 13 -0.10 -3.43 10.78
N ALA A 14 1.08 -3.89 11.21
CA ALA A 14 1.54 -3.65 12.57
C ALA A 14 1.67 -2.14 12.89
N ALA A 15 2.15 -1.36 11.93
CA ALA A 15 2.25 0.10 12.07
C ALA A 15 0.87 0.78 12.13
N THR A 16 -0.08 0.40 11.27
CA THR A 16 -1.41 1.02 11.25
C THR A 16 -2.27 0.63 12.44
N VAL A 17 -2.20 -0.62 12.90
CA VAL A 17 -2.89 -1.06 14.12
C VAL A 17 -2.39 -0.30 15.35
N GLY A 18 -1.12 0.11 15.39
CA GLY A 18 -0.60 0.97 16.46
C GLY A 18 -1.14 2.40 16.48
N ALA A 19 -1.87 2.83 15.43
CA ALA A 19 -2.35 4.21 15.29
C ALA A 19 -3.81 4.42 15.70
N THR A 20 -4.59 3.36 15.97
CA THR A 20 -6.02 3.45 16.31
C THR A 20 -6.48 2.25 17.14
N ASP A 21 -7.52 2.42 17.95
CA ASP A 21 -8.13 1.37 18.77
C ASP A 21 -9.04 0.41 17.97
N ASP A 22 -9.23 0.64 16.67
CA ASP A 22 -9.97 -0.24 15.77
C ASP A 22 -9.02 -1.08 14.89
N PRO A 23 -8.59 -2.28 15.34
CA PRO A 23 -7.62 -3.09 14.61
C PRO A 23 -8.15 -3.61 13.27
N PHE A 24 -9.46 -3.78 13.12
CA PHE A 24 -10.05 -4.26 11.87
C PHE A 24 -9.92 -3.19 10.79
N THR A 25 -10.39 -1.97 11.08
CA THR A 25 -10.28 -0.85 10.15
C THR A 25 -8.82 -0.49 9.88
N ALA A 26 -7.96 -0.53 10.90
CA ALA A 26 -6.53 -0.27 10.75
C ALA A 26 -5.84 -1.26 9.81
N THR A 27 -6.17 -2.55 9.94
CA THR A 27 -5.63 -3.60 9.08
C THR A 27 -6.12 -3.42 7.65
N ALA A 28 -7.42 -3.18 7.46
CA ALA A 28 -7.99 -2.93 6.14
C ALA A 28 -7.36 -1.70 5.48
N ALA A 29 -7.17 -0.61 6.23
CA ALA A 29 -6.52 0.60 5.75
C ALA A 29 -5.06 0.37 5.35
N GLY A 30 -4.27 -0.33 6.16
CA GLY A 30 -2.87 -0.64 5.86
C GLY A 30 -2.71 -1.48 4.59
N ILE A 31 -3.52 -2.54 4.44
CA ILE A 31 -3.50 -3.39 3.24
C ILE A 31 -3.94 -2.59 2.01
N MET A 32 -5.01 -1.81 2.13
CA MET A 32 -5.52 -0.97 1.05
C MET A 32 -4.50 0.09 0.60
N ALA A 33 -3.84 0.76 1.55
CA ALA A 33 -2.79 1.74 1.26
C ALA A 33 -1.61 1.13 0.49
N LEU A 34 -1.14 -0.05 0.90
CA LEU A 34 -0.07 -0.76 0.18
C LEU A 34 -0.49 -1.17 -1.24
N GLY A 35 -1.73 -1.64 -1.39
CA GLY A 35 -2.29 -1.99 -2.69
C GLY A 35 -2.35 -0.77 -3.62
N LEU A 36 -2.89 0.34 -3.12
CA LEU A 36 -3.00 1.59 -3.86
C LEU A 36 -1.63 2.15 -4.26
N ALA A 37 -0.65 2.15 -3.36
CA ALA A 37 0.72 2.54 -3.69
C ALA A 37 1.36 1.62 -4.74
N GLY A 38 1.04 0.32 -4.72
CA GLY A 38 1.45 -0.63 -5.75
C GLY A 38 0.86 -0.33 -7.12
N GLU A 39 -0.43 0.02 -7.17
CA GLU A 39 -1.10 0.47 -8.40
C GLU A 39 -0.45 1.77 -8.94
N LYS A 40 -0.22 2.76 -8.07
CA LYS A 40 0.44 4.02 -8.41
C LYS A 40 1.88 3.80 -8.92
N ALA A 41 2.63 2.92 -8.26
CA ALA A 41 3.98 2.56 -8.68
C ALA A 41 3.99 1.90 -10.06
N ALA A 42 3.09 0.93 -10.30
CA ALA A 42 2.98 0.26 -11.59
C ALA A 42 2.57 1.24 -12.71
N ALA A 43 1.62 2.14 -12.45
CA ALA A 43 1.17 3.14 -13.42
C ALA A 43 2.26 4.16 -13.79
N SER A 44 3.22 4.41 -12.90
CA SER A 44 4.36 5.31 -13.16
C SER A 44 5.43 4.72 -14.10
N MET A 45 5.31 3.44 -14.49
CA MET A 45 6.33 2.70 -15.21
C MET A 45 5.85 2.28 -16.59
N SER A 46 6.67 2.50 -17.62
CA SER A 46 6.40 1.98 -18.97
C SER A 46 6.60 0.47 -19.09
N THR A 47 7.53 -0.09 -18.32
CA THR A 47 7.82 -1.53 -18.24
C THR A 47 7.98 -1.97 -16.79
N ILE A 48 7.29 -3.03 -16.38
CA ILE A 48 7.32 -3.53 -15.00
C ILE A 48 8.58 -4.38 -14.77
N LEU A 49 9.63 -3.75 -14.25
CA LEU A 49 10.84 -4.42 -13.77
C LEU A 49 10.82 -4.51 -12.23
N PRO A 50 11.21 -5.65 -11.63
CA PRO A 50 11.02 -5.89 -10.20
C PRO A 50 11.83 -4.95 -9.29
N GLY A 51 13.07 -4.63 -9.66
CA GLY A 51 13.92 -3.71 -8.90
C GLY A 51 13.35 -2.29 -8.92
N THR A 52 13.05 -1.77 -10.10
CA THR A 52 12.45 -0.44 -10.28
C THR A 52 11.08 -0.34 -9.61
N PHE A 53 10.25 -1.37 -9.74
CA PHE A 53 8.94 -1.43 -9.08
C PHE A 53 9.07 -1.36 -7.56
N ARG A 54 10.04 -2.07 -6.97
CA ARG A 54 10.28 -2.00 -5.52
C ARG A 54 10.63 -0.58 -5.08
N THR A 55 11.52 0.10 -5.80
CA THR A 55 11.88 1.50 -5.50
C THR A 55 10.66 2.42 -5.64
N LYS A 56 9.93 2.32 -6.76
CA LYS A 56 8.73 3.13 -7.01
C LYS A 56 7.60 2.86 -6.03
N LEU A 57 7.49 1.64 -5.50
CA LEU A 57 6.54 1.30 -4.44
C LEU A 57 6.84 2.08 -3.17
N PHE A 58 8.11 2.17 -2.74
CA PHE A 58 8.49 2.98 -1.59
C PHE A 58 8.23 4.47 -1.82
N ASP A 59 8.59 5.00 -2.98
CA ASP A 59 8.29 6.40 -3.34
C ASP A 59 6.78 6.67 -3.34
N SER A 60 5.98 5.73 -3.85
CA SER A 60 4.52 5.84 -3.90
C SER A 60 3.88 5.75 -2.53
N MET A 61 4.41 4.91 -1.63
CA MET A 61 3.97 4.84 -0.24
C MET A 61 4.27 6.15 0.51
N TYR A 62 5.47 6.72 0.31
CA TYR A 62 5.86 7.97 0.96
C TYR A 62 5.04 9.17 0.47
N SER A 63 4.69 9.18 -0.83
CA SER A 63 3.91 10.26 -1.46
C SER A 63 2.40 10.00 -1.46
N LEU A 64 1.92 9.00 -0.72
CA LEU A 64 0.50 8.69 -0.63
C LEU A 64 -0.20 9.78 0.18
N SER A 65 -1.22 10.42 -0.43
CA SER A 65 -2.00 11.49 0.20
C SER A 65 -3.38 11.00 0.64
N GLU A 66 -4.03 11.76 1.52
CA GLU A 66 -5.43 11.52 1.90
C GLU A 66 -6.35 11.49 0.67
N GLU A 67 -6.13 12.41 -0.27
CA GLU A 67 -6.90 12.45 -1.52
C GLU A 67 -6.74 11.18 -2.36
N ASP A 68 -5.52 10.63 -2.44
CA ASP A 68 -5.27 9.38 -3.14
C ASP A 68 -6.10 8.25 -2.51
N VAL A 69 -6.10 8.17 -1.17
CA VAL A 69 -6.84 7.16 -0.42
C VAL A 69 -8.35 7.29 -0.63
N LEU A 70 -8.89 8.50 -0.54
CA LEU A 70 -10.33 8.75 -0.72
C LEU A 70 -10.83 8.46 -2.15
N LYS A 71 -9.99 8.72 -3.16
CA LYS A 71 -10.37 8.52 -4.58
C LYS A 71 -10.07 7.11 -5.09
N GLY A 72 -8.95 6.53 -4.66
CA GLY A 72 -8.41 5.27 -5.18
C GLY A 72 -8.57 4.06 -4.26
N GLY A 73 -8.86 4.28 -2.98
CA GLY A 73 -9.05 3.22 -1.99
C GLY A 73 -10.27 2.35 -2.31
N LYS A 74 -10.06 1.03 -2.37
CA LYS A 74 -11.13 0.05 -2.63
C LYS A 74 -11.18 -0.95 -1.49
N ILE A 75 -12.27 -0.93 -0.73
CA ILE A 75 -12.56 -1.90 0.33
C ILE A 75 -13.96 -2.44 0.06
N LYS A 76 -14.10 -3.77 0.07
CA LYS A 76 -15.39 -4.44 -0.07
C LYS A 76 -15.55 -5.44 1.06
N CYS A 77 -16.57 -5.24 1.90
CA CYS A 77 -16.98 -6.25 2.88
C CYS A 77 -17.82 -7.33 2.18
N LEU A 78 -17.70 -8.55 2.68
CA LEU A 78 -18.53 -9.70 2.27
C LEU A 78 -19.91 -9.62 2.92
#